data_AF-A0A502CCV6-F1
#
_entry.id   AF-A0A502CCV6-F1
#
_cell.length_a   1.000
_cell.length_b   1.000
_cell.length_c   1.000
_cell.angle_alpha   90.00
_cell.angle_beta   90.00
_cell.angle_gamma   90.00
#
_symmetry.space_group_name_H-M   'P 1'
#
loop_
_entity.id
_entity.type
_entity.pdbx_description
1 polymer ?
#
loop_
_entity_poly.entity_id
_entity_poly.type
_entity_poly.pdbx_seq_one_letter_code
_entity_poly.pdbx_strand_id
1 'polypeptide(L)'
;MIRSADASPTWGSAKSDETRLRIDLATVIGFGLLLMPLSTMWHEIGGHAATCVALGGRVTELGAFYVECMTLGRGGNIAVALAGATMDAIGAAVAFQLWRRMRGDLARLAWWYVWLSHAMTAAGYLCFRGRSGLATWGRAGTAGSGRCRCRWRGAQANSSSGWRFISGWCARASRH
;
A
#
# COMPACT_ATOMS: atom_id res chain seq x y z
N MET A 1 -12.17 -74.94 14.46
CA MET A 1 -10.76 -74.48 14.47
C MET A 1 -10.32 -74.31 13.03
N ILE A 2 -9.86 -73.17 12.50
CA ILE A 2 -9.44 -71.87 13.01
C ILE A 2 -9.73 -70.85 11.89
N ARG A 3 -10.30 -69.69 12.23
CA ARG A 3 -10.35 -68.48 11.37
C ARG A 3 -8.92 -68.00 11.18
N SER A 4 -8.45 -67.85 9.94
CA SER A 4 -7.24 -67.09 9.65
C SER A 4 -7.66 -65.64 9.42
N ALA A 5 -7.24 -64.81 10.36
CA ALA A 5 -7.54 -63.40 10.47
C ALA A 5 -6.87 -62.56 9.37
N ASP A 6 -7.52 -61.43 9.13
CA ASP A 6 -7.13 -60.33 8.27
C ASP A 6 -5.74 -59.79 8.63
N ALA A 7 -4.89 -59.65 7.61
CA ALA A 7 -3.70 -58.81 7.68
C ALA A 7 -3.62 -58.02 6.38
N SER A 8 -4.40 -56.95 6.30
CA SER A 8 -4.19 -55.87 5.34
C SER A 8 -2.84 -55.21 5.65
N PRO A 9 -1.94 -55.03 4.67
CA PRO A 9 -0.78 -54.18 4.86
C PRO A 9 -1.30 -52.76 5.11
N THR A 10 -1.08 -52.25 6.31
CA THR A 10 -1.29 -50.84 6.62
C THR A 10 -0.44 -50.06 5.64
N TRP A 11 -1.13 -49.30 4.78
CA TRP A 11 -0.54 -48.29 3.93
C TRP A 11 0.38 -47.45 4.80
N GLY A 12 1.69 -47.70 4.67
CA GLY A 12 2.72 -46.83 5.17
C GLY A 12 2.36 -45.46 4.64
N SER A 13 1.84 -44.64 5.54
CA SER A 13 1.56 -43.25 5.31
C SER A 13 2.91 -42.64 5.01
N ALA A 14 3.29 -42.69 3.73
CA ALA A 14 4.02 -41.61 3.13
C ALA A 14 3.21 -40.38 3.51
N LYS A 15 3.58 -39.76 4.63
CA LYS A 15 3.46 -38.32 4.77
C LYS A 15 4.11 -37.83 3.50
N SER A 16 3.29 -37.58 2.49
CA SER A 16 3.63 -36.73 1.38
C SER A 16 4.40 -35.59 2.02
N ASP A 17 5.70 -35.57 1.77
CA ASP A 17 6.58 -34.49 2.12
C ASP A 17 6.07 -33.33 1.28
N GLU A 18 5.00 -32.73 1.80
CA GLU A 18 4.30 -31.64 1.19
C GLU A 18 5.18 -30.44 1.47
N THR A 19 6.25 -30.34 0.69
CA THR A 19 7.09 -29.16 0.58
C THR A 19 6.30 -28.04 -0.10
N ARG A 20 5.09 -27.75 0.42
CA ARG A 20 4.46 -26.45 0.23
C ARG A 20 5.32 -25.49 1.04
N LEU A 21 5.93 -24.52 0.37
CA LEU A 21 6.45 -23.32 1.01
C LEU A 21 5.32 -22.69 1.84
N ARG A 22 5.25 -23.05 3.13
CA ARG A 22 4.35 -22.46 4.10
C ARG A 22 5.08 -21.25 4.67
N ILE A 23 4.79 -20.08 4.12
CA ILE A 23 5.12 -18.84 4.82
C ILE A 23 4.38 -18.91 6.15
N ASP A 24 5.12 -18.91 7.25
CA ASP A 24 4.57 -18.99 8.59
C ASP A 24 3.98 -17.64 9.03
N LEU A 25 3.09 -17.68 10.02
CA LEU A 25 2.41 -16.49 10.52
C LEU A 25 3.39 -15.48 11.14
N ALA A 26 4.47 -15.94 11.79
CA ALA A 26 5.43 -15.03 12.41
C ALA A 26 6.19 -14.23 11.33
N THR A 27 6.50 -14.83 10.18
CA THR A 27 7.07 -14.12 9.03
C THR A 27 6.11 -13.03 8.51
N VAL A 28 4.82 -13.32 8.39
CA VAL A 28 3.81 -12.32 7.96
C VAL A 28 3.71 -11.18 8.96
N ILE A 29 3.68 -11.48 10.26
CA ILE A 29 3.66 -10.47 11.33
C ILE A 29 4.96 -9.64 11.30
N GLY A 30 6.11 -10.29 11.14
CA GLY A 30 7.41 -9.62 11.04
C GLY A 30 7.47 -8.65 9.86
N PHE A 31 6.97 -9.05 8.69
CA PHE A 31 6.83 -8.13 7.56
C PHE A 31 5.87 -6.98 7.86
N GLY A 32 4.75 -7.23 8.53
CA GLY A 32 3.84 -6.16 8.95
C GLY A 32 4.52 -5.15 9.87
N LEU A 33 5.20 -5.61 10.91
CA LEU A 33 5.89 -4.77 11.88
C LEU A 33 7.08 -4.01 11.28
N LEU A 34 7.75 -4.57 10.27
CA LEU A 34 8.89 -3.93 9.63
C LEU A 34 8.48 -3.01 8.47
N LEU A 35 7.69 -3.52 7.53
CA LEU A 35 7.39 -2.82 6.28
C LEU A 35 6.36 -1.71 6.46
N MET A 36 5.45 -1.82 7.44
CA MET A 36 4.49 -0.76 7.72
C MET A 36 5.17 0.56 8.14
N PRO A 37 6.00 0.61 9.19
CA PRO A 37 6.67 1.85 9.57
C PRO A 37 7.66 2.34 8.51
N LEU A 38 8.33 1.43 7.78
CA LEU A 38 9.19 1.82 6.66
C LEU A 38 8.39 2.49 5.52
N SER A 39 7.19 1.98 5.22
CA SER A 39 6.31 2.58 4.21
C SER A 39 5.83 3.96 4.66
N THR A 40 5.51 4.12 5.95
CA THR A 40 5.16 5.43 6.54
C THR A 40 6.33 6.41 6.49
N MET A 41 7.54 5.96 6.86
CA MET A 41 8.74 6.80 6.75
C MET A 41 9.01 7.20 5.30
N TRP A 42 8.77 6.31 4.34
CA TRP A 42 8.89 6.63 2.92
C TRP A 42 7.89 7.71 2.47
N HIS A 43 6.66 7.68 2.99
CA HIS A 43 5.65 8.70 2.74
C HIS A 43 6.06 10.06 3.32
N GLU A 44 6.36 10.09 4.61
CA GLU A 44 6.64 11.31 5.36
C GLU A 44 8.01 11.91 4.97
N ILE A 45 9.07 11.11 5.06
CA ILE A 45 10.44 11.57 4.79
C ILE A 45 10.69 11.63 3.29
N GLY A 46 10.40 10.53 2.58
CA GLY A 46 10.67 10.42 1.14
C GLY A 46 9.78 11.31 0.28
N GLY A 47 8.55 11.59 0.72
CA GLY A 47 7.64 12.50 0.05
C GLY A 47 7.73 13.93 0.59
N HIS A 48 7.16 14.14 1.78
CA HIS A 48 6.96 15.48 2.35
C HIS A 48 8.29 16.19 2.67
N ALA A 49 9.16 15.56 3.46
CA ALA A 49 10.43 16.19 3.85
C ALA A 49 11.37 16.41 2.66
N ALA A 50 11.51 15.41 1.79
CA ALA A 50 12.35 15.53 0.59
C ALA A 50 11.87 16.66 -0.33
N THR A 51 10.56 16.77 -0.55
CA THR A 51 9.99 17.85 -1.38
C THR A 51 10.15 19.22 -0.70
N CYS A 52 9.96 19.29 0.62
CA CYS A 52 10.19 20.51 1.40
C CYS A 52 11.62 21.05 1.17
N VAL A 53 12.62 20.19 1.36
CA VAL A 53 14.04 20.55 1.17
C VAL A 53 14.34 20.88 -0.29
N ALA A 54 13.82 20.10 -1.24
CA ALA A 54 14.03 20.33 -2.68
C ALA A 54 13.48 21.67 -3.17
N LEU A 55 12.41 22.16 -2.54
CA LEU A 55 11.81 23.46 -2.82
C LEU A 55 12.46 24.62 -2.04
N GLY A 56 13.54 24.36 -1.29
CA GLY A 56 14.24 25.34 -0.47
C GLY A 56 13.56 25.67 0.87
N GLY A 57 12.57 24.87 1.26
CA GLY A 57 11.92 24.95 2.57
C GLY A 57 12.79 24.36 3.68
N ARG A 58 12.44 24.68 4.94
CA ARG A 58 13.13 24.15 6.11
C ARG A 58 12.19 23.21 6.87
N VAL A 59 12.60 21.95 6.97
CA VAL A 59 11.94 20.97 7.84
C VAL A 59 12.23 21.36 9.29
N THR A 60 11.18 21.67 10.05
CA THR A 60 11.30 22.08 11.45
C THR A 60 11.02 20.94 12.42
N GLU A 61 10.17 20.00 12.01
CA GLU A 61 9.78 18.87 12.84
C GLU A 61 9.58 17.63 11.98
N LEU A 62 10.10 16.49 12.45
CA LEU A 62 9.93 15.17 11.86
C LEU A 62 9.30 14.27 12.92
N GLY A 63 7.99 14.07 12.79
CA GLY A 63 7.26 13.07 13.56
C GLY A 63 7.23 11.72 12.86
N ALA A 64 6.76 10.70 13.56
CA ALA A 64 6.57 9.37 12.98
C ALA A 64 5.47 9.34 11.89
N PHE A 65 4.56 10.31 11.91
CA PHE A 65 3.38 10.39 11.03
C PHE A 65 3.12 11.81 10.50
N TYR A 66 4.07 12.73 10.62
CA TYR A 66 3.94 14.08 10.11
C TYR A 66 5.29 14.73 9.89
N VAL A 67 5.33 15.68 8.95
CA VAL A 67 6.48 16.54 8.69
C VAL A 67 6.01 17.98 8.64
N GLU A 68 6.63 18.84 9.44
CA GLU A 68 6.36 20.29 9.39
C GLU A 68 7.42 20.99 8.52
N CYS A 69 6.95 21.77 7.55
CA CYS A 69 7.78 22.46 6.57
C CYS A 69 7.50 23.96 6.61
N MET A 70 8.48 24.73 7.08
CA MET A 70 8.39 26.18 7.11
C MET A 70 8.99 26.77 5.82
N THR A 71 8.64 28.03 5.54
CA THR A 71 9.23 28.91 4.50
C THR A 71 8.79 28.68 3.04
N LEU A 72 7.70 27.97 2.79
CA LEU A 72 7.15 27.83 1.43
C LEU A 72 5.93 28.73 1.19
N GLY A 73 5.87 29.33 -0.01
CA GLY A 73 4.66 29.99 -0.51
C GLY A 73 3.52 29.00 -0.76
N ARG A 74 2.31 29.50 -1.07
CA ARG A 74 1.11 28.65 -1.27
C ARG A 74 1.35 27.48 -2.23
N GLY A 75 2.06 27.70 -3.33
CA GLY A 75 2.40 26.65 -4.30
C GLY A 75 3.31 25.56 -3.72
N GLY A 76 4.31 25.94 -2.93
CA GLY A 76 5.21 24.98 -2.27
C GLY A 76 4.48 24.16 -1.20
N ASN A 77 3.58 24.78 -0.43
CA ASN A 77 2.76 24.05 0.55
C ASN A 77 1.83 23.03 -0.12
N ILE A 78 1.23 23.38 -1.27
CA ILE A 78 0.46 22.42 -2.09
C ILE A 78 1.35 21.25 -2.53
N ALA A 79 2.54 21.56 -3.04
CA ALA A 79 3.46 20.55 -3.57
C ALA A 79 3.92 19.60 -2.46
N VAL A 80 4.36 20.12 -1.31
CA VAL A 80 4.73 19.32 -0.13
C VAL A 80 3.55 18.46 0.27
N ALA A 81 2.35 19.02 0.46
CA ALA A 81 1.21 18.27 0.95
C ALA A 81 0.70 17.18 -0.04
N LEU A 82 1.03 17.30 -1.34
CA LEU A 82 0.79 16.24 -2.34
C LEU A 82 1.94 15.22 -2.45
N ALA A 83 3.11 15.54 -1.92
CA ALA A 83 4.31 14.77 -2.15
C ALA A 83 4.23 13.37 -1.55
N GLY A 84 3.77 13.20 -0.31
CA GLY A 84 3.61 11.88 0.33
C GLY A 84 2.74 10.93 -0.50
N ALA A 85 1.53 11.36 -0.88
CA ALA A 85 0.62 10.56 -1.71
C ALA A 85 1.19 10.29 -3.12
N THR A 86 1.94 11.23 -3.68
CA THR A 86 2.63 11.04 -4.97
C THR A 86 3.73 9.99 -4.83
N MET A 87 4.48 10.04 -3.73
CA MET A 87 5.54 9.11 -3.42
C MET A 87 5.01 7.69 -3.22
N ASP A 88 3.85 7.55 -2.57
CA ASP A 88 3.15 6.27 -2.48
C ASP A 88 2.71 5.76 -3.85
N ALA A 89 2.18 6.62 -4.73
CA ALA A 89 1.77 6.19 -6.06
C ALA A 89 2.98 5.67 -6.87
N ILE A 90 4.12 6.34 -6.77
CA ILE A 90 5.38 5.90 -7.39
C ILE A 90 5.85 4.58 -6.76
N GLY A 91 5.88 4.50 -5.43
CA GLY A 91 6.27 3.31 -4.67
C GLY A 91 5.42 2.10 -5.02
N ALA A 92 4.10 2.28 -5.10
CA ALA A 92 3.17 1.24 -5.53
C ALA A 92 3.45 0.77 -6.97
N ALA A 93 3.70 1.70 -7.91
CA ALA A 93 4.02 1.34 -9.28
C ALA A 93 5.32 0.53 -9.36
N VAL A 94 6.38 0.97 -8.69
CA VAL A 94 7.67 0.25 -8.65
C VAL A 94 7.52 -1.12 -7.97
N ALA A 95 6.87 -1.18 -6.81
CA ALA A 95 6.66 -2.40 -6.07
C ALA A 95 5.82 -3.42 -6.85
N PHE A 96 4.79 -2.98 -7.57
CA PHE A 96 4.02 -3.85 -8.48
C PHE A 96 4.92 -4.47 -9.55
N GLN A 97 5.79 -3.66 -10.15
CA GLN A 97 6.70 -4.11 -11.19
C GLN A 97 7.74 -5.10 -10.68
N LEU A 98 8.21 -4.93 -9.45
CA LEU A 98 9.12 -5.87 -8.80
C LEU A 98 8.39 -7.15 -8.39
N TRP A 99 7.22 -7.03 -7.76
CA TRP A 99 6.38 -8.15 -7.37
C TRP A 99 6.11 -9.12 -8.53
N ARG A 100 5.78 -8.59 -9.72
CA ARG A 100 5.55 -9.40 -10.93
C ARG A 100 6.79 -10.14 -11.46
N ARG A 101 7.99 -9.70 -11.12
CA ARG A 101 9.25 -10.28 -11.61
C ARG A 101 9.89 -11.24 -10.62
N MET A 102 9.55 -11.15 -9.33
CA MET A 102 10.15 -11.98 -8.29
C MET A 102 9.62 -13.41 -8.33
N ARG A 103 10.55 -14.37 -8.25
CA ARG A 103 10.25 -15.81 -8.30
C ARG A 103 10.28 -16.49 -6.91
N GLY A 104 10.90 -15.86 -5.91
CA GLY A 104 10.95 -16.39 -4.54
C GLY A 104 9.74 -15.95 -3.71
N ASP A 105 9.18 -16.87 -2.92
CA ASP A 105 7.93 -16.62 -2.20
C ASP A 105 8.02 -15.51 -1.15
N LEU A 106 9.13 -15.44 -0.39
CA LEU A 106 9.36 -14.37 0.59
C LEU A 106 9.51 -13.00 -0.07
N ALA A 107 10.33 -12.90 -1.12
CA ALA A 107 10.51 -11.65 -1.85
C ALA A 107 9.19 -11.22 -2.52
N ARG A 108 8.46 -12.18 -3.09
CA ARG A 108 7.16 -11.93 -3.71
C ARG A 108 6.14 -11.47 -2.67
N LEU A 109 6.12 -12.04 -1.46
CA LEU A 109 5.26 -11.57 -0.38
C LEU A 109 5.64 -10.15 0.07
N ALA A 110 6.93 -9.87 0.27
CA ALA A 110 7.40 -8.55 0.69
C ALA A 110 7.01 -7.47 -0.32
N TRP A 111 7.30 -7.68 -1.61
CA TRP A 111 6.93 -6.72 -2.66
C TRP A 111 5.42 -6.61 -2.86
N TRP A 112 4.67 -7.69 -2.66
CA TRP A 112 3.21 -7.63 -2.64
C TRP A 112 2.70 -6.76 -1.50
N TYR A 113 3.26 -6.90 -0.30
CA TYR A 113 2.89 -6.10 0.87
C TYR A 113 3.18 -4.62 0.64
N VAL A 114 4.39 -4.29 0.19
CA VAL A 114 4.79 -2.90 -0.13
C VAL A 114 3.87 -2.31 -1.21
N TRP A 115 3.61 -3.07 -2.28
CA TRP A 115 2.69 -2.63 -3.33
C TRP A 115 1.29 -2.35 -2.77
N LEU A 116 0.73 -3.27 -2.01
CA LEU A 116 -0.62 -3.14 -1.48
C LEU A 116 -0.73 -1.94 -0.53
N SER A 117 0.22 -1.80 0.40
CA SER A 117 0.24 -0.72 1.39
C SER A 117 0.28 0.67 0.73
N HIS A 118 1.25 0.91 -0.16
CA HIS A 118 1.34 2.20 -0.85
C HIS A 118 0.16 2.43 -1.80
N ALA A 119 -0.32 1.39 -2.48
CA ALA A 119 -1.49 1.52 -3.35
C ALA A 119 -2.76 1.92 -2.58
N MET A 120 -2.97 1.35 -1.38
CA MET A 120 -4.11 1.70 -0.54
C MET A 120 -4.00 3.13 -0.01
N THR A 121 -2.81 3.54 0.45
CA THR A 121 -2.60 4.92 0.93
C THR A 121 -2.85 5.92 -0.19
N ALA A 122 -2.22 5.73 -1.37
CA ALA A 122 -2.43 6.59 -2.52
C ALA A 122 -3.91 6.63 -2.96
N ALA A 123 -4.58 5.48 -3.02
CA ALA A 123 -6.01 5.41 -3.34
C ALA A 123 -6.86 6.14 -2.30
N GLY A 124 -6.53 6.01 -1.01
CA GLY A 124 -7.17 6.75 0.08
C GLY A 124 -7.09 8.26 -0.15
N TYR A 125 -5.88 8.79 -0.37
CA TYR A 125 -5.70 10.22 -0.65
C TYR A 125 -6.50 10.71 -1.86
N LEU A 126 -6.58 9.90 -2.92
CA LEU A 126 -7.36 10.21 -4.11
C LEU A 126 -8.88 10.15 -3.88
N CYS A 127 -9.34 9.16 -3.12
CA CYS A 127 -10.76 9.00 -2.76
C CYS A 127 -11.23 10.10 -1.81
N PHE A 128 -10.42 10.48 -0.82
CA PHE A 128 -10.74 11.57 0.10
C PHE A 128 -10.63 12.95 -0.56
N ARG A 129 -9.78 13.13 -1.58
CA ARG A 129 -9.79 14.33 -2.45
C ARG A 129 -11.17 14.63 -3.04
N GLY A 130 -12.00 13.61 -3.26
CA GLY A 130 -13.38 13.75 -3.72
C GLY A 130 -14.43 14.00 -2.63
N ARG A 131 -14.10 13.75 -1.35
CA ARG A 131 -15.07 13.76 -0.22
C ARG A 131 -14.86 14.92 0.77
N SER A 132 -13.63 15.38 0.99
CA SER A 132 -13.33 16.30 2.11
C SER A 132 -13.09 17.76 1.72
N GLY A 133 -13.16 18.13 0.43
CA GLY A 133 -12.93 19.52 0.04
C GLY A 133 -11.53 20.01 0.43
N LEU A 134 -10.52 19.12 0.51
CA LEU A 134 -9.09 19.45 0.70
C LEU A 134 -8.49 20.28 -0.46
N ALA A 135 -9.32 21.01 -1.20
CA ALA A 135 -8.94 22.06 -2.12
C ALA A 135 -8.30 23.27 -1.41
N THR A 136 -8.32 23.34 -0.07
CA THR A 136 -7.60 24.37 0.68
C THR A 136 -6.30 23.82 1.26
N TRP A 137 -5.40 23.44 0.36
CA TRP A 137 -3.96 23.26 0.62
C TRP A 137 -3.33 24.56 1.16
N GLY A 138 -3.61 24.89 2.41
CA GLY A 138 -3.13 26.09 3.07
C GLY A 138 -3.99 26.67 4.19
N ARG A 139 -5.12 26.07 4.60
CA ARG A 139 -5.76 26.41 5.89
C ARG A 139 -6.90 25.45 6.25
N ALA A 140 -7.02 25.21 7.56
CA ALA A 140 -8.07 24.46 8.23
C ALA A 140 -9.48 24.97 7.86
N GLY A 141 -10.44 24.04 7.79
CA GLY A 141 -11.88 24.31 7.88
C GLY A 141 -12.63 24.46 6.56
N THR A 142 -13.42 23.43 6.20
CA THR A 142 -14.90 23.45 6.13
C THR A 142 -15.38 22.22 5.36
N ALA A 143 -16.14 21.36 6.04
CA ALA A 143 -16.74 20.16 5.46
C ALA A 143 -17.88 20.53 4.50
N GLY A 144 -17.82 20.03 3.27
CA GLY A 144 -18.89 20.16 2.27
C GLY A 144 -19.32 18.78 1.76
N SER A 145 -20.62 18.50 1.82
CA SER A 145 -21.27 17.25 1.42
C SER A 145 -21.26 17.03 -0.10
N GLY A 146 -20.16 16.50 -0.63
CA GLY A 146 -20.02 16.14 -2.06
C GLY A 146 -20.25 14.66 -2.33
N ARG A 147 -21.25 14.33 -3.16
CA ARG A 147 -21.53 12.95 -3.65
C ARG A 147 -20.30 12.36 -4.37
N CYS A 148 -19.90 11.14 -4.01
CA CYS A 148 -18.84 10.37 -4.64
C CYS A 148 -19.09 10.16 -6.15
N ARG A 149 -18.46 10.96 -7.01
CA ARG A 149 -18.34 10.67 -8.46
C ARG A 149 -16.89 10.40 -8.81
N CYS A 150 -16.41 9.20 -8.50
CA CYS A 150 -15.16 8.67 -9.01
C CYS A 150 -15.33 8.26 -10.49
N ARG A 151 -15.29 9.20 -11.44
CA ARG A 151 -15.22 8.87 -12.88
C ARG A 151 -13.77 9.05 -13.35
N TRP A 152 -12.99 7.98 -13.25
CA TRP A 152 -11.59 7.89 -13.68
C TRP A 152 -11.49 7.58 -15.19
N ARG A 153 -11.12 8.57 -16.02
CA ARG A 153 -10.74 8.33 -17.44
C ARG A 153 -9.24 8.52 -17.74
N GLY A 154 -8.45 9.16 -16.86
CA GLY A 154 -7.07 9.55 -17.18
C GLY A 154 -5.96 8.53 -16.85
N ALA A 155 -6.18 7.58 -15.94
CA ALA A 155 -5.10 6.74 -15.40
C ALA A 155 -5.03 5.32 -16.01
N GLN A 156 -5.68 5.08 -17.16
CA GLN A 156 -5.72 3.74 -17.78
C GLN A 156 -4.46 3.38 -18.58
N ALA A 157 -3.54 4.33 -18.79
CA ALA A 157 -2.52 4.16 -19.83
C ALA A 157 -1.32 3.27 -19.46
N ASN A 158 -1.07 2.88 -18.20
CA ASN A 158 0.18 2.15 -17.91
C ASN A 158 0.20 1.23 -16.67
N SER A 159 -0.79 0.33 -16.49
CA SER A 159 -0.70 -0.93 -15.70
C SER A 159 -2.10 -1.51 -15.43
N SER A 160 -2.69 -2.15 -16.42
CA SER A 160 -4.12 -2.51 -16.44
C SER A 160 -4.58 -3.53 -15.38
N SER A 161 -3.70 -4.21 -14.65
CA SER A 161 -4.11 -5.27 -13.69
C SER A 161 -4.20 -4.77 -12.24
N GLY A 162 -3.22 -4.01 -11.75
CA GLY A 162 -3.19 -3.52 -10.37
C GLY A 162 -4.27 -2.46 -10.11
N TRP A 163 -4.44 -1.52 -11.03
CA TRP A 163 -5.46 -0.48 -10.92
C TRP A 163 -6.88 -1.01 -11.04
N ARG A 164 -7.11 -2.11 -11.77
CA ARG A 164 -8.42 -2.79 -11.83
C ARG A 164 -8.80 -3.46 -10.51
N PHE A 165 -7.82 -4.01 -9.79
CA PHE A 165 -8.06 -4.59 -8.47
C PHE A 165 -8.45 -3.51 -7.45
N ILE A 166 -7.70 -2.41 -7.39
CA ILE A 166 -7.94 -1.28 -6.48
C ILE A 166 -9.29 -0.60 -6.78
N SER A 167 -9.54 -0.28 -8.06
CA SER A 167 -10.81 0.32 -8.47
C SER A 167 -12.00 -0.62 -8.27
N GLY A 168 -11.82 -1.92 -8.48
CA GLY A 168 -12.81 -2.95 -8.17
C GLY A 168 -13.10 -3.10 -6.67
N TRP A 169 -12.11 -2.85 -5.81
CA TRP A 169 -12.25 -2.86 -4.36
C TRP A 169 -13.00 -1.62 -3.85
N CYS A 170 -12.59 -0.42 -4.29
CA CYS A 170 -13.29 0.84 -3.98
C CYS A 170 -14.76 0.83 -4.44
N ALA A 171 -15.05 0.28 -5.62
CA ALA A 171 -16.42 0.16 -6.14
C ALA A 171 -17.28 -0.89 -5.41
N ARG A 172 -16.69 -1.74 -4.58
CA ARG A 172 -17.39 -2.74 -3.77
C ARG A 172 -17.61 -2.23 -2.35
N ALA A 173 -16.62 -1.52 -1.80
CA ALA A 173 -16.72 -0.83 -0.51
C ALA A 173 -17.78 0.28 -0.49
N SER A 174 -18.15 0.86 -1.64
CA SER A 174 -19.20 1.89 -1.73
C SER A 174 -20.64 1.33 -1.84
N ARG A 175 -20.82 0.01 -1.72
CA ARG A 175 -22.13 -0.67 -1.83
C ARG A 175 -22.64 -1.22 -0.49
N HIS A 176 -21.91 -0.97 0.60
CA HIS A 176 -22.32 -1.22 1.98
C HIS A 176 -22.24 0.10 2.75
#